data_AF-A0A9E3FVL6-F1
#
_entry.id   AF-A0A9E3FVL6-F1
#
_cell.length_a   1.000
_cell.length_b   1.000
_cell.length_c   1.000
_cell.angle_alpha   90.00
_cell.angle_beta   90.00
_cell.angle_gamma   90.00
#
_symmetry.space_group_name_H-M   'P 1'
#
loop_
_entity.id
_entity.type
_entity.pdbx_description
1 polymer ?
#
loop_
_entity_poly.entity_id
_entity_poly.type
_entity_poly.pdbx_seq_one_letter_code
_entity_poly.pdbx_strand_id
1 'polypeptide(L)'
;GTRAEVEAAFGPALARFYPDLHRDFLEILPDDARSAAVASYWQRILDPDPAVHGPAARAWHDTERALSEVKPGRTRLDRLAIRSGNAIPATPFMEAHYFQNDCFMAPDQLLRDAGKLAGIPGIIVQGRYDLLCPPATSQALAARWPRAEIRILEGAGHTLYDPGVRDAVMKAIADIASRITM
;
A
#
# COMPACT_ATOMS: atom_id res chain seq x y z
N GLY A 1 2.30 -5.80 -0.19
CA GLY A 1 1.73 -6.57 0.93
C GLY A 1 2.75 -7.21 1.86
N THR A 2 3.92 -7.63 1.37
CA THR A 2 5.03 -8.13 2.20
C THR A 2 5.83 -6.98 2.83
N ARG A 3 6.58 -7.26 3.91
CA ARG A 3 7.53 -6.31 4.49
C ARG A 3 8.51 -5.76 3.44
N ALA A 4 9.04 -6.64 2.59
CA ALA A 4 9.97 -6.25 1.53
C ALA A 4 9.33 -5.28 0.51
N GLU A 5 8.06 -5.47 0.17
CA GLU A 5 7.34 -4.52 -0.70
C GLU A 5 7.11 -3.17 -0.03
N VAL A 6 6.75 -3.15 1.26
CA VAL A 6 6.56 -1.89 2.00
C VAL A 6 7.89 -1.15 2.12
N GLU A 7 8.97 -1.85 2.48
CA GLU A 7 10.33 -1.27 2.52
C GLU A 7 10.77 -0.77 1.14
N ALA A 8 10.49 -1.51 0.08
CA ALA A 8 10.78 -1.09 -1.28
C ALA A 8 9.99 0.16 -1.69
N ALA A 9 8.69 0.21 -1.38
CA ALA A 9 7.80 1.30 -1.73
C ALA A 9 8.22 2.62 -1.07
N PHE A 10 8.42 2.61 0.25
CA PHE A 10 8.77 3.80 1.03
C PHE A 10 10.27 4.10 1.08
N GLY A 11 11.12 3.20 0.57
CA GLY A 11 12.57 3.39 0.45
C GLY A 11 13.00 3.63 -1.01
N PRO A 12 13.56 2.63 -1.70
CA PRO A 12 14.16 2.82 -3.03
C PRO A 12 13.17 3.30 -4.11
N ALA A 13 11.91 2.88 -4.08
CA ALA A 13 10.92 3.36 -5.05
C ALA A 13 10.57 4.83 -4.80
N LEU A 14 10.25 5.19 -3.55
CA LEU A 14 10.02 6.58 -3.16
C LEU A 14 11.21 7.48 -3.52
N ALA A 15 12.43 7.05 -3.20
CA ALA A 15 13.65 7.78 -3.53
C ALA A 15 13.87 7.97 -5.04
N ARG A 16 13.47 6.98 -5.85
CA ARG A 16 13.70 6.99 -7.30
C ARG A 16 12.62 7.75 -8.08
N PHE A 17 11.36 7.59 -7.71
CA PHE A 17 10.24 8.20 -8.43
C PHE A 17 9.84 9.56 -7.86
N TYR A 18 10.03 9.78 -6.56
CA TYR A 18 9.67 11.03 -5.86
C TYR A 18 10.79 11.47 -4.90
N PRO A 19 11.98 11.84 -5.40
CA PRO A 19 13.14 12.16 -4.55
C PRO A 19 12.90 13.30 -3.56
N ASP A 20 12.09 14.31 -3.93
CA ASP A 20 11.72 15.40 -3.03
C ASP A 20 10.76 14.95 -1.92
N LEU A 21 9.80 14.07 -2.24
CA LEU A 21 8.89 13.48 -1.26
C LEU A 21 9.66 12.56 -0.30
N HIS A 22 10.59 11.76 -0.84
CA HIS A 22 11.49 10.92 -0.05
C HIS A 22 12.29 11.75 0.96
N ARG A 23 12.87 12.87 0.52
CA ARG A 23 13.58 13.78 1.41
C ARG A 23 12.65 14.34 2.49
N ASP A 24 11.47 14.83 2.12
CA ASP A 24 10.49 15.32 3.10
C ASP A 24 10.10 14.24 4.12
N PHE A 25 9.86 13.01 3.65
CA PHE A 25 9.51 11.85 4.47
C PHE A 25 10.60 11.50 5.48
N LEU A 26 11.88 11.51 5.07
CA LEU A 26 12.99 11.26 5.98
C LEU A 26 13.19 12.40 7.00
N GLU A 27 12.97 13.66 6.61
CA GLU A 27 13.18 14.82 7.48
C GLU A 27 12.15 14.96 8.61
N ILE A 28 11.04 14.21 8.58
CA ILE A 28 10.13 14.08 9.72
C ILE A 28 10.76 13.24 10.84
N LEU A 29 11.68 12.33 10.49
CA LEU A 29 12.38 11.48 11.44
C LEU A 29 13.65 12.18 11.99
N PRO A 30 14.00 11.92 13.27
CA PRO A 30 15.33 12.19 13.81
C PRO A 30 16.43 11.55 12.95
N ASP A 31 17.62 12.14 12.92
CA ASP A 31 18.71 11.74 12.02
C ASP A 31 19.14 10.27 12.20
N ASP A 32 19.19 9.80 13.45
CA ASP A 32 19.54 8.42 13.82
C ASP A 32 18.49 7.40 13.36
N ALA A 33 17.22 7.80 13.27
CA ALA A 33 16.10 6.97 12.84
C ALA A 33 15.97 6.84 11.30
N ARG A 34 16.68 7.65 10.51
CA ARG A 34 16.51 7.67 9.05
C ARG A 34 17.05 6.42 8.34
N SER A 35 18.04 5.76 8.93
CA SER A 35 18.64 4.55 8.36
C SER A 35 17.68 3.34 8.33
N ALA A 36 16.68 3.34 9.21
CA ALA A 36 15.63 2.33 9.32
C ALA A 36 14.23 2.96 9.20
N ALA A 37 14.08 3.92 8.27
CA ALA A 37 12.95 4.84 8.21
C ALA A 37 11.58 4.17 8.36
N VAL A 38 11.30 3.10 7.61
CA VAL A 38 10.01 2.40 7.63
C VAL A 38 9.69 1.84 9.02
N ALA A 39 10.62 1.11 9.64
CA ALA A 39 10.43 0.57 10.98
C ALA A 39 10.29 1.69 12.03
N SER A 40 11.08 2.76 11.90
CA SER A 40 10.99 3.94 12.76
C SER A 40 9.65 4.66 12.63
N TYR A 41 9.08 4.74 11.43
CA TYR A 41 7.74 5.28 11.23
C TYR A 41 6.69 4.46 11.98
N TRP A 42 6.70 3.14 11.85
CA TRP A 42 5.72 2.30 12.56
C TRP A 42 5.83 2.46 14.07
N GLN A 43 7.05 2.49 14.62
CA GLN A 43 7.28 2.71 16.05
C GLN A 43 6.69 4.04 16.53
N ARG A 44 6.94 5.12 15.78
CA ARG A 44 6.45 6.45 16.12
C ARG A 44 4.95 6.59 15.96
N ILE A 45 4.36 5.95 14.95
CA ILE A 45 2.91 5.91 14.77
C ILE A 45 2.22 5.23 15.96
N LEU A 46 2.84 4.19 16.53
CA LEU A 46 2.29 3.47 17.69
C LEU A 46 2.71 4.06 19.04
N ASP A 47 3.41 5.21 19.04
CA ASP A 47 3.81 5.90 20.26
C ASP A 47 2.57 6.47 20.98
N PRO A 48 2.45 6.33 22.31
CA PRO A 48 1.31 6.88 23.05
C PRO A 48 1.25 8.41 23.04
N ASP A 49 2.37 9.11 22.77
CA ASP A 49 2.43 10.58 22.73
C ASP A 49 1.88 11.13 21.39
N PRO A 50 0.79 11.93 21.40
CA PRO A 50 0.27 12.58 20.20
C PRO A 50 1.23 13.49 19.46
N ALA A 51 2.20 14.09 20.17
CA ALA A 51 3.24 14.90 19.55
C ALA A 51 4.22 14.04 18.72
N VAL A 52 4.31 12.74 19.02
CA VAL A 52 5.14 11.78 18.28
C VAL A 52 4.33 11.12 17.16
N HIS A 53 3.17 10.53 17.47
CA HIS A 53 2.41 9.77 16.49
C HIS A 53 1.70 10.63 15.45
N GLY A 54 1.25 11.83 15.81
CA GLY A 54 0.46 12.68 14.91
C GLY A 54 1.22 13.05 13.64
N PRO A 55 2.44 13.63 13.77
CA PRO A 55 3.29 13.92 12.62
C PRO A 55 3.67 12.67 11.80
N ALA A 56 4.00 11.56 12.48
CA ALA A 56 4.40 10.33 11.81
C ALA A 56 3.25 9.72 11.00
N ALA A 57 2.04 9.65 11.57
CA ALA A 57 0.86 9.11 10.92
C ALA A 57 0.45 9.94 9.70
N ARG A 58 0.50 11.27 9.79
CA ARG A 58 0.19 12.16 8.65
C ARG A 58 1.22 12.04 7.53
N ALA A 59 2.50 12.05 7.87
CA ALA A 59 3.56 11.91 6.86
C ALA A 59 3.50 10.55 6.15
N TRP A 60 3.20 9.47 6.88
CA TRP A 60 2.95 8.16 6.30
C TRP A 60 1.74 8.17 5.35
N HIS A 61 0.59 8.64 5.84
CA HIS A 61 -0.64 8.73 5.05
C HIS A 61 -0.48 9.54 3.76
N ASP A 62 0.10 10.74 3.85
CA ASP A 62 0.26 11.62 2.69
C ASP A 62 1.25 11.06 1.67
N THR A 63 2.32 10.39 2.15
CA THR A 63 3.29 9.72 1.28
C THR A 63 2.69 8.51 0.58
N GLU A 64 1.97 7.67 1.32
CA GLU A 64 1.25 6.52 0.78
C GLU A 64 0.25 6.95 -0.29
N ARG A 65 -0.54 8.00 0.00
CA ARG A 65 -1.50 8.55 -0.95
C ARG A 65 -0.82 8.97 -2.25
N ALA A 66 0.32 9.66 -2.18
CA ALA A 66 1.06 10.07 -3.37
C ALA A 66 1.56 8.86 -4.19
N LEU A 67 1.99 7.79 -3.53
CA LEU A 67 2.40 6.54 -4.18
C LEU A 67 1.23 5.73 -4.74
N SER A 68 0.02 5.95 -4.23
CA SER A 68 -1.18 5.21 -4.65
C SER A 68 -1.75 5.65 -6.01
N GLU A 69 -1.40 6.85 -6.47
CA GLU A 69 -1.95 7.50 -7.66
C GLU A 69 -0.90 7.53 -8.78
N VAL A 70 -1.31 7.37 -10.05
CA VAL A 70 -0.39 7.54 -11.20
C VAL A 70 0.03 9.00 -11.36
N LYS A 71 -0.87 9.93 -11.05
CA LYS A 71 -0.68 11.38 -11.17
C LYS A 71 -1.13 12.05 -9.87
N PRO A 72 -0.32 11.94 -8.79
CA PRO A 72 -0.69 12.50 -7.51
C PRO A 72 -0.83 14.02 -7.59
N GLY A 73 -1.90 14.55 -7.00
CA GLY A 73 -2.13 16.01 -6.96
C GLY A 73 -1.10 16.76 -6.12
N ARG A 74 -0.41 16.08 -5.21
CA ARG A 74 0.66 16.62 -4.36
C ARG A 74 1.79 15.60 -4.25
N THR A 75 3.03 16.06 -4.42
CA THR A 75 4.24 15.23 -4.34
C THR A 75 5.24 15.76 -3.31
N ARG A 76 4.77 16.60 -2.38
CA ARG A 76 5.54 17.21 -1.29
C ARG A 76 4.71 17.17 -0.02
N LEU A 77 5.36 16.94 1.11
CA LEU A 77 4.70 16.99 2.40
C LEU A 77 4.54 18.44 2.87
N ASP A 78 3.37 18.76 3.42
CA ASP A 78 3.14 20.02 4.09
C ASP A 78 3.57 19.93 5.56
N ARG A 79 4.77 20.38 5.86
CA ARG A 79 5.37 20.23 7.19
C ARG A 79 4.62 21.01 8.28
N LEU A 80 3.94 22.09 7.90
CA LEU A 80 3.13 22.87 8.83
C LEU A 80 1.83 22.10 9.12
N ALA A 81 1.16 21.60 8.09
CA ALA A 81 -0.06 20.82 8.25
C ALA A 81 0.18 19.51 9.01
N ILE A 82 1.31 18.83 8.79
CA ILE A 82 1.69 17.59 9.50
C ILE A 82 1.83 17.80 11.01
N ARG A 83 2.16 19.02 11.46
CA ARG A 83 2.27 19.37 12.88
C ARG A 83 1.00 20.01 13.45
N SER A 84 -0.02 20.20 12.61
CA SER A 84 -1.29 20.78 13.06
C SER A 84 -2.07 19.82 13.97
N GLY A 85 -2.89 20.38 14.87
CA GLY A 85 -3.80 19.64 15.76
C GLY A 85 -5.08 19.13 15.07
N ASN A 86 -5.10 19.07 13.74
CA ASN A 86 -6.24 18.55 12.98
C ASN A 86 -6.41 17.03 13.20
N ALA A 87 -7.57 16.52 12.80
CA ALA A 87 -7.88 15.08 12.86
C ALA A 87 -6.74 14.24 12.27
N ILE A 88 -6.34 13.21 13.00
CA ILE A 88 -5.27 12.30 12.63
C ILE A 88 -5.88 11.16 11.81
N PRO A 89 -5.31 10.79 10.64
CA PRO A 89 -5.79 9.64 9.88
C PRO A 89 -5.63 8.36 10.71
N ALA A 90 -6.67 7.53 10.73
CA ALA A 90 -6.69 6.30 11.52
C ALA A 90 -5.97 5.12 10.83
N THR A 91 -5.92 5.09 9.49
CA THR A 91 -5.34 3.98 8.73
C THR A 91 -3.86 3.69 9.05
N PRO A 92 -2.98 4.70 9.24
CA PRO A 92 -1.57 4.43 9.55
C PRO A 92 -1.38 3.67 10.86
N PHE A 93 -2.27 3.85 11.85
CA PHE A 93 -2.18 3.10 13.12
C PHE A 93 -2.50 1.62 12.92
N MET A 94 -3.54 1.33 12.14
CA MET A 94 -3.88 -0.04 11.79
C MET A 94 -2.75 -0.68 10.98
N GLU A 95 -2.24 0.01 9.96
CA GLU A 95 -1.12 -0.45 9.14
C GLU A 95 0.13 -0.72 9.97
N ALA A 96 0.58 0.25 10.77
CA ALA A 96 1.75 0.11 11.63
C ALA A 96 1.61 -1.07 12.60
N HIS A 97 0.42 -1.26 13.20
CA HIS A 97 0.15 -2.39 14.09
C HIS A 97 0.30 -3.74 13.37
N TYR A 98 -0.29 -3.89 12.18
CA TYR A 98 -0.17 -5.13 11.41
C TYR A 98 1.25 -5.33 10.88
N PHE A 99 1.88 -4.30 10.31
CA PHE A 99 3.21 -4.41 9.71
C PHE A 99 4.32 -4.70 10.75
N GLN A 100 4.25 -4.14 11.96
CA GLN A 100 5.21 -4.50 13.03
C GLN A 100 5.13 -5.97 13.43
N ASN A 101 3.95 -6.58 13.32
CA ASN A 101 3.70 -7.95 13.72
C ASN A 101 3.74 -8.93 12.53
N ASP A 102 4.35 -8.54 11.40
CA ASP A 102 4.40 -9.32 10.16
C ASP A 102 3.00 -9.81 9.73
N CYS A 103 2.01 -8.94 9.91
CA CYS A 103 0.59 -9.17 9.69
C CYS A 103 0.02 -10.38 10.43
N PHE A 104 0.69 -10.85 11.51
CA PHE A 104 0.37 -12.06 12.26
C PHE A 104 0.36 -13.33 11.38
N MET A 105 1.17 -13.34 10.32
CA MET A 105 1.27 -14.45 9.38
C MET A 105 2.64 -15.10 9.42
N ALA A 106 2.68 -16.40 9.11
CA ALA A 106 3.95 -17.03 8.77
C ALA A 106 4.49 -16.44 7.44
N PRO A 107 5.81 -16.46 7.21
CA PRO A 107 6.40 -15.99 5.96
C PRO A 107 5.68 -16.59 4.74
N ASP A 108 5.40 -15.83 3.68
CA ASP A 108 4.78 -16.30 2.43
C ASP A 108 3.46 -17.10 2.57
N GLN A 109 2.79 -17.06 3.72
CA GLN A 109 1.67 -17.96 4.03
C GLN A 109 0.56 -17.89 2.97
N LEU A 110 0.20 -16.70 2.52
CA LEU A 110 -0.86 -16.51 1.52
C LEU A 110 -0.51 -17.13 0.16
N LEU A 111 0.72 -16.96 -0.32
CA LEU A 111 1.15 -17.55 -1.60
C LEU A 111 1.33 -19.06 -1.49
N ARG A 112 1.93 -19.56 -0.41
CA ARG A 112 2.07 -21.01 -0.21
C ARG A 112 0.71 -21.72 -0.14
N ASP A 113 -0.25 -21.10 0.55
CA ASP A 113 -1.56 -21.69 0.79
C ASP A 113 -2.59 -21.34 -0.29
N ALA A 114 -2.22 -20.56 -1.32
CA ALA A 114 -3.12 -20.13 -2.39
C ALA A 114 -3.82 -21.30 -3.11
N GLY A 115 -3.20 -22.49 -3.12
CA GLY A 115 -3.82 -23.71 -3.64
C GLY A 115 -5.12 -24.11 -2.93
N LYS A 116 -5.36 -23.63 -1.69
CA LYS A 116 -6.63 -23.81 -0.96
C LYS A 116 -7.81 -23.09 -1.64
N LEU A 117 -7.54 -22.17 -2.57
CA LEU A 117 -8.56 -21.52 -3.40
C LEU A 117 -9.00 -22.39 -4.59
N ALA A 118 -8.52 -23.63 -4.70
CA ALA A 118 -8.97 -24.56 -5.73
C ALA A 118 -10.51 -24.70 -5.72
N GLY A 119 -11.12 -24.63 -6.90
CA GLY A 119 -12.58 -24.64 -7.07
C GLY A 119 -13.25 -23.27 -6.92
N ILE A 120 -12.59 -22.28 -6.29
CA ILE A 120 -13.12 -20.92 -6.14
C ILE A 120 -12.71 -20.08 -7.36
N PRO A 121 -13.65 -19.56 -8.17
CA PRO A 121 -13.32 -18.63 -9.24
C PRO A 121 -12.89 -17.26 -8.69
N GLY A 122 -11.98 -16.58 -9.38
CA GLY A 122 -11.50 -15.26 -8.96
C GLY A 122 -11.14 -14.36 -10.12
N ILE A 123 -11.24 -13.05 -9.92
CA ILE A 123 -10.69 -12.04 -10.82
C ILE A 123 -9.85 -11.08 -9.99
N ILE A 124 -8.57 -10.96 -10.33
CA ILE A 124 -7.62 -10.03 -9.74
C ILE A 124 -7.53 -8.81 -10.65
N VAL A 125 -7.96 -7.63 -10.17
CA VAL A 125 -7.81 -6.35 -10.87
C VAL A 125 -6.58 -5.64 -10.30
N GLN A 126 -5.65 -5.26 -11.16
CA GLN A 126 -4.36 -4.72 -10.74
C GLN A 126 -3.89 -3.58 -11.65
N GLY A 127 -3.51 -2.44 -11.08
CA GLY A 127 -2.87 -1.36 -11.82
C GLY A 127 -1.42 -1.69 -12.20
N ARG A 128 -1.02 -1.35 -13.43
CA ARG A 128 0.34 -1.57 -13.95
C ARG A 128 1.39 -0.79 -13.15
N TYR A 129 1.05 0.41 -12.69
CA TYR A 129 1.95 1.34 -12.01
C TYR A 129 1.65 1.45 -10.51
N ASP A 130 1.09 0.39 -9.92
CA ASP A 130 0.92 0.32 -8.46
C ASP A 130 2.29 0.20 -7.78
N LEU A 131 2.71 1.29 -7.10
CA LEU A 131 3.98 1.36 -6.39
C LEU A 131 3.92 0.75 -4.98
N LEU A 132 2.72 0.52 -4.44
CA LEU A 132 2.50 -0.01 -3.09
C LEU A 132 2.36 -1.55 -3.11
N CYS A 133 1.64 -2.06 -4.10
CA CYS A 133 1.41 -3.48 -4.34
C CYS A 133 1.75 -3.83 -5.80
N PRO A 134 3.04 -4.05 -6.12
CA PRO A 134 3.48 -4.26 -7.49
C PRO A 134 2.79 -5.44 -8.20
N PRO A 135 2.55 -5.36 -9.53
CA PRO A 135 1.89 -6.43 -10.30
C PRO A 135 2.53 -7.82 -10.18
N ALA A 136 3.82 -7.89 -9.84
CA ALA A 136 4.53 -9.15 -9.65
C ALA A 136 3.86 -10.05 -8.60
N THR A 137 3.33 -9.48 -7.52
CA THR A 137 2.67 -10.24 -6.45
C THR A 137 1.31 -10.77 -6.90
N SER A 138 0.54 -9.96 -7.63
CA SER A 138 -0.72 -10.39 -8.24
C SER A 138 -0.51 -11.50 -9.27
N GLN A 139 0.56 -11.43 -10.08
CA GLN A 139 0.94 -12.52 -11.00
C GLN A 139 1.36 -13.78 -10.24
N ALA A 140 2.14 -13.65 -9.17
CA ALA A 140 2.55 -14.78 -8.33
C ALA A 140 1.35 -15.47 -7.66
N LEU A 141 0.34 -14.71 -7.25
CA LEU A 141 -0.91 -15.25 -6.72
C LEU A 141 -1.72 -15.97 -7.81
N ALA A 142 -1.92 -15.33 -8.96
CA ALA A 142 -2.66 -15.91 -10.09
C ALA A 142 -2.05 -17.25 -10.55
N ALA A 143 -0.72 -17.36 -10.57
CA ALA A 143 -0.02 -18.61 -10.92
C ALA A 143 -0.30 -19.77 -9.94
N ARG A 144 -0.76 -19.49 -8.73
CA ARG A 144 -1.06 -20.48 -7.67
C ARG A 144 -2.55 -20.62 -7.38
N TRP A 145 -3.39 -19.81 -8.01
CA TRP A 145 -4.85 -19.86 -7.91
C TRP A 145 -5.44 -20.28 -9.27
N PRO A 146 -5.67 -21.60 -9.51
CA PRO A 146 -5.90 -22.13 -10.86
C PRO A 146 -7.12 -21.58 -11.61
N ARG A 147 -8.10 -21.02 -10.90
CA ARG A 147 -9.32 -20.42 -11.47
C ARG A 147 -9.33 -18.90 -11.39
N ALA A 148 -8.18 -18.27 -11.12
CA ALA A 148 -8.03 -16.83 -11.17
C ALA A 148 -7.83 -16.34 -12.60
N GLU A 149 -8.48 -15.24 -12.94
CA GLU A 149 -8.13 -14.37 -14.04
C GLU A 149 -7.42 -13.13 -13.49
N ILE A 150 -6.34 -12.69 -14.14
CA ILE A 150 -5.71 -11.41 -13.81
C ILE A 150 -6.00 -10.39 -14.90
N ARG A 151 -6.48 -9.21 -14.49
CA ARG A 151 -6.76 -8.06 -15.34
C ARG A 151 -5.82 -6.93 -14.98
N ILE A 152 -4.80 -6.73 -15.80
CA ILE A 152 -3.88 -5.61 -15.63
C ILE A 152 -4.46 -4.37 -16.31
N LEU A 153 -4.51 -3.26 -15.58
CA LEU A 153 -4.90 -1.96 -16.09
C LEU A 153 -3.65 -1.15 -16.42
N GLU A 154 -3.35 -1.02 -17.71
CA GLU A 154 -2.09 -0.45 -18.21
C GLU A 154 -1.91 1.05 -17.91
N GLY A 155 -2.96 1.76 -17.52
CA GLY A 155 -2.94 3.20 -17.20
C GLY A 155 -3.20 3.54 -15.74
N ALA A 156 -3.18 2.55 -14.83
CA ALA A 156 -3.64 2.72 -13.45
C ALA A 156 -2.58 2.38 -12.40
N GLY A 157 -2.78 2.94 -11.21
CA GLY A 157 -1.97 2.73 -10.00
C GLY A 157 -2.71 1.86 -8.97
N HIS A 158 -2.56 2.20 -7.70
CA HIS A 158 -3.10 1.44 -6.57
C HIS A 158 -4.57 1.78 -6.26
N THR A 159 -4.92 3.07 -6.31
CA THR A 159 -6.14 3.57 -5.68
C THR A 159 -7.43 3.11 -6.36
N LEU A 160 -8.40 2.66 -5.57
CA LEU A 160 -9.76 2.36 -6.02
C LEU A 160 -10.55 3.63 -6.42
N TYR A 161 -10.05 4.82 -6.07
CA TYR A 161 -10.66 6.09 -6.46
C TYR A 161 -10.32 6.49 -7.91
N ASP A 162 -9.37 5.82 -8.55
CA ASP A 162 -9.16 5.96 -9.98
C ASP A 162 -10.40 5.43 -10.73
N PRO A 163 -11.05 6.23 -11.61
CA PRO A 163 -12.25 5.79 -12.32
C PRO A 163 -12.03 4.52 -13.13
N GLY A 164 -10.86 4.35 -13.75
CA GLY A 164 -10.52 3.15 -14.52
C GLY A 164 -10.41 1.90 -13.65
N VAL A 165 -9.79 2.01 -12.47
CA VAL A 165 -9.73 0.92 -11.48
C VAL A 165 -11.13 0.58 -11.00
N ARG A 166 -11.92 1.58 -10.59
CA ARG A 166 -13.28 1.36 -10.09
C ARG A 166 -14.15 0.66 -11.12
N ASP A 167 -14.15 1.14 -12.35
CA ASP A 167 -14.99 0.59 -13.43
C ASP A 167 -14.56 -0.86 -13.76
N ALA A 168 -13.25 -1.15 -13.73
CA ALA A 168 -12.74 -2.51 -13.91
C ALA A 168 -13.14 -3.45 -12.76
N VAL A 169 -13.13 -2.98 -11.52
CA VAL A 169 -13.60 -3.75 -10.35
C VAL A 169 -15.10 -4.02 -10.46
N MET A 170 -15.91 -3.02 -10.81
CA MET A 170 -17.36 -3.20 -11.00
C MET A 170 -17.65 -4.23 -12.10
N LYS A 171 -16.89 -4.18 -13.20
CA LYS A 171 -16.98 -5.18 -14.27
C LYS A 171 -16.56 -6.58 -13.78
N ALA A 172 -15.49 -6.68 -13.00
CA ALA A 172 -15.04 -7.96 -12.44
C ALA A 172 -16.09 -8.58 -11.49
N ILE A 173 -16.77 -7.76 -10.69
CA ILE A 173 -17.88 -8.22 -9.83
C ILE A 173 -19.02 -8.78 -10.69
N ALA A 174 -19.44 -8.06 -11.73
CA ALA A 174 -20.51 -8.53 -12.63
C ALA A 174 -20.11 -9.84 -13.36
N ASP A 175 -18.87 -9.93 -13.83
CA ASP A 175 -18.36 -11.12 -14.52
C ASP A 175 -18.30 -12.33 -13.58
N ILE A 176 -17.84 -12.17 -12.33
CA ILE A 176 -17.87 -13.25 -11.33
C ILE A 176 -19.30 -13.68 -11.02
N ALA A 177 -20.23 -12.73 -10.83
CA ALA A 177 -21.63 -13.04 -10.54
C ALA A 177 -22.23 -13.93 -11.63
N SER A 178 -21.99 -13.60 -12.92
CA SER A 178 -22.46 -14.44 -14.03
C SER A 178 -21.88 -15.85 -14.04
N ARG A 179 -20.62 -16.03 -13.61
CA ARG A 179 -19.93 -17.34 -13.58
C ARG A 179 -20.42 -18.29 -12.50
N ILE A 180 -21.02 -17.76 -11.43
CA ILE A 180 -21.48 -18.56 -10.28
C ILE A 180 -22.99 -18.82 -10.32
N THR A 181 -23.74 -18.09 -11.13
CA THR A 181 -25.19 -18.30 -11.32
C THR A 181 -25.55 -19.21 -12.50
N MET A 182 -24.56 -19.63 -13.30
CA MET A 182 -24.69 -20.66 -14.35
C MET A 182 -24.27 -22.02 -13.81
#